data_AF-A0A1M3HIV0-F1
#
_entry.id   AF-A0A1M3HIV0-F1
#
_cell.length_a   1.000
_cell.length_b   1.000
_cell.length_c   1.000
_cell.angle_alpha   90.00
_cell.angle_beta   90.00
_cell.angle_gamma   90.00
#
_symmetry.space_group_name_H-M   'P 1'
#
loop_
_entity.id
_entity.type
_entity.pdbx_description
1 polymer ?
#
loop_
_entity_poly.entity_id
_entity_poly.type
_entity_poly.pdbx_seq_one_letter_code
_entity_poly.pdbx_strand_id
1 'polypeptide(L)'
;MKNEELIRQHPDSLVKKIVKEVVGAKAVDIHFEDEDDEQWAVVKIHMYEEDKEMALRLLPENKWVLQLGYYDDEDEFIELLQPLTQAEIDLIPTGLQKVMLKVLVSEEGLRVPGSFLAK
;
A
#
# COMPACT_ATOMS: atom_id res chain seq x y z
N MET A 1 10.23 14.90 9.63
CA MET A 1 11.26 15.29 8.63
C MET A 1 11.83 14.13 7.80
N LYS A 2 12.63 13.19 8.33
CA LYS A 2 13.30 12.15 7.50
C LYS A 2 12.32 11.23 6.73
N ASN A 3 11.20 10.88 7.34
CA ASN A 3 10.18 10.00 6.75
C ASN A 3 9.34 10.72 5.67
N GLU A 4 8.93 11.96 5.94
CA GLU A 4 8.25 12.84 4.96
C GLU A 4 9.11 13.10 3.73
N GLU A 5 10.42 13.28 3.93
CA GLU A 5 11.35 13.48 2.85
C GLU A 5 11.52 12.19 2.02
N LEU A 6 11.59 11.03 2.66
CA LEU A 6 11.69 9.73 2.01
C LEU A 6 10.49 9.43 1.09
N ILE A 7 9.27 9.61 1.59
CA ILE A 7 8.05 9.31 0.82
C ILE A 7 7.87 10.26 -0.38
N ARG A 8 8.31 11.52 -0.24
CA ARG A 8 8.21 12.53 -1.31
C ARG A 8 9.32 12.44 -2.35
N GLN A 9 10.54 12.10 -1.95
CA GLN A 9 11.70 12.09 -2.86
C GLN A 9 11.86 10.78 -3.61
N HIS A 10 11.44 9.65 -3.02
CA HIS A 10 11.66 8.32 -3.58
C HIS A 10 10.42 7.39 -3.54
N PRO A 11 9.23 7.87 -3.96
CA PRO A 11 8.02 7.05 -3.99
C PRO A 11 8.18 5.77 -4.83
N ASP A 12 8.89 5.83 -5.95
CA ASP A 12 9.13 4.69 -6.85
C ASP A 12 9.87 3.54 -6.15
N SER A 13 10.85 3.87 -5.31
CA SER A 13 11.65 2.91 -4.54
C SER A 13 10.80 2.21 -3.48
N LEU A 14 9.93 2.98 -2.82
CA LEU A 14 9.02 2.45 -1.81
C LEU A 14 7.95 1.55 -2.43
N VAL A 15 7.37 1.95 -3.57
CA VAL A 15 6.44 1.11 -4.34
C VAL A 15 7.10 -0.22 -4.72
N LYS A 16 8.32 -0.19 -5.29
CA LYS A 16 9.07 -1.41 -5.63
C LYS A 16 9.32 -2.30 -4.42
N LYS A 17 9.62 -1.71 -3.26
CA LYS A 17 9.85 -2.44 -2.01
C LYS A 17 8.56 -3.15 -1.57
N ILE A 18 7.43 -2.44 -1.52
CA ILE A 18 6.12 -3.04 -1.17
C ILE A 18 5.79 -4.17 -2.13
N VAL A 19 5.86 -3.90 -3.44
CA VAL A 19 5.58 -4.91 -4.47
C VAL A 19 6.43 -6.15 -4.26
N LYS A 20 7.74 -6.01 -4.04
CA LYS A 20 8.66 -7.13 -3.83
C LYS A 20 8.27 -7.99 -2.62
N GLU A 21 7.98 -7.36 -1.48
CA GLU A 21 7.59 -8.08 -0.26
C GLU A 21 6.24 -8.79 -0.44
N VAL A 22 5.27 -8.10 -1.04
CA VAL A 22 3.93 -8.63 -1.31
C VAL A 22 3.98 -9.83 -2.25
N VAL A 23 4.69 -9.75 -3.38
CA VAL A 23 4.76 -10.87 -4.33
C VAL A 23 5.60 -12.04 -3.81
N GLY A 24 6.56 -11.76 -2.91
CA GLY A 24 7.40 -12.77 -2.26
C GLY A 24 6.70 -13.51 -1.11
N ALA A 25 5.61 -12.96 -0.56
CA ALA A 25 4.91 -13.55 0.57
C ALA A 25 4.15 -14.83 0.20
N LYS A 26 4.14 -15.81 1.13
CA LYS A 26 3.37 -17.06 0.97
C LYS A 26 1.88 -16.79 0.80
N ALA A 27 1.36 -15.82 1.53
CA ALA A 27 0.01 -15.32 1.42
C ALA A 27 0.01 -13.83 1.78
N VAL A 28 -0.86 -13.08 1.12
CA VAL A 28 -1.05 -11.65 1.27
C VAL A 28 -2.51 -11.43 1.59
N ASP A 29 -2.77 -10.70 2.66
CA ASP A 29 -4.09 -10.20 3.00
C ASP A 29 -4.23 -8.79 2.39
N ILE A 30 -5.28 -8.59 1.59
CA ILE A 30 -5.65 -7.30 1.02
C ILE A 30 -6.99 -6.92 1.64
N HIS A 31 -7.05 -5.78 2.30
CA HIS A 31 -8.21 -5.37 3.09
C HIS A 31 -9.04 -4.35 2.33
N PHE A 32 -10.34 -4.39 2.53
CA PHE A 32 -11.22 -3.27 2.27
C PHE A 32 -11.34 -2.48 3.58
N GLU A 33 -11.22 -1.15 3.50
CA GLU A 33 -11.32 -0.23 4.63
C GLU A 33 -12.25 0.92 4.22
N ASP A 34 -13.02 1.42 5.18
CA ASP A 34 -13.92 2.57 5.04
C ASP A 34 -13.81 3.50 6.28
N GLU A 35 -13.62 4.80 6.04
CA GLU A 35 -13.53 5.83 7.08
C GLU A 35 -13.99 7.18 6.54
N ASP A 36 -14.82 7.90 7.30
CA ASP A 36 -15.24 9.29 7.01
C ASP A 36 -15.62 9.57 5.53
N ASP A 37 -16.49 8.72 4.98
CA ASP A 37 -16.98 8.74 3.58
C ASP A 37 -15.93 8.38 2.50
N GLU A 38 -14.73 8.00 2.89
CA GLU A 38 -13.72 7.41 2.01
C GLU A 38 -13.69 5.89 2.15
N GLN A 39 -13.41 5.21 1.03
CA GLN A 39 -13.24 3.76 0.98
C GLN A 39 -12.01 3.44 0.15
N TRP A 40 -11.28 2.39 0.53
CA TRP A 40 -10.12 1.97 -0.23
C TRP A 40 -9.81 0.48 -0.03
N ALA A 41 -9.17 -0.12 -1.03
CA ALA A 41 -8.46 -1.37 -0.83
C ALA A 41 -7.04 -1.05 -0.35
N VAL A 42 -6.50 -1.82 0.60
CA VAL A 42 -5.14 -1.63 1.11
C VAL A 42 -4.37 -2.95 1.18
N VAL A 43 -3.10 -2.89 0.79
CA VAL A 43 -2.11 -3.93 1.11
C VAL A 43 -1.00 -3.30 1.95
N LYS A 44 -0.78 -3.85 3.14
CA LYS A 44 0.18 -3.33 4.14
C LYS A 44 1.38 -4.27 4.25
N ILE A 45 2.57 -3.71 4.47
CA ILE A 45 3.75 -4.45 4.92
C ILE A 45 4.29 -3.78 6.19
N HIS A 46 4.65 -4.62 7.17
CA HIS A 46 5.23 -4.16 8.43
C HIS A 46 6.75 -4.29 8.38
N MET A 47 7.44 -3.19 8.67
CA MET A 47 8.89 -3.14 8.84
C MET A 47 9.21 -3.19 10.33
N TYR A 48 9.20 -4.40 10.89
CA TYR A 48 9.35 -4.64 12.32
C TYR A 48 10.63 -4.07 12.95
N GLU A 49 11.72 -3.97 12.20
CA GLU A 49 12.98 -3.39 12.72
C GLU A 49 12.92 -1.87 12.88
N GLU A 50 12.01 -1.20 12.18
CA GLU A 50 11.90 0.26 12.18
C GLU A 50 10.62 0.77 12.88
N ASP A 51 9.77 -0.14 13.37
CA ASP A 51 8.41 0.15 13.85
C ASP A 51 7.61 1.03 12.88
N LYS A 52 7.67 0.65 11.60
CA LYS A 52 7.00 1.35 10.50
C LYS A 52 6.10 0.43 9.74
N GLU A 53 5.08 1.01 9.13
CA GLU A 53 4.25 0.34 8.14
C GLU A 53 4.26 1.11 6.83
N MET A 54 4.24 0.37 5.72
CA MET A 54 4.09 0.93 4.39
C MET A 54 2.94 0.23 3.70
N ALA A 55 2.15 0.98 2.94
CA ALA A 55 1.00 0.41 2.26
C ALA A 55 0.76 1.05 0.90
N LEU A 56 0.10 0.28 0.03
CA LEU A 56 -0.53 0.80 -1.18
C LEU A 56 -2.03 0.82 -0.96
N ARG A 57 -2.64 1.98 -1.13
CA ARG A 57 -4.10 2.15 -1.16
C ARG A 57 -4.58 2.32 -2.59
N LEU A 58 -5.71 1.71 -2.90
CA LEU A 58 -6.49 1.96 -4.09
C LEU A 58 -7.85 2.54 -3.69
N LEU A 59 -8.05 3.81 -4.02
CA LEU A 59 -9.30 4.53 -3.82
C LEU A 59 -10.19 4.42 -5.09
N PRO A 60 -11.48 4.79 -5.00
CA PRO A 60 -12.35 4.96 -6.16
C PRO A 60 -11.72 5.79 -7.28
N GLU A 61 -12.19 5.56 -8.51
CA GLU A 61 -11.66 6.20 -9.73
C GLU A 61 -10.19 5.83 -10.03
N ASN A 62 -9.72 4.67 -9.53
CA ASN A 62 -8.37 4.15 -9.76
C ASN A 62 -7.26 5.08 -9.25
N LYS A 63 -7.52 5.80 -8.15
CA LYS A 63 -6.55 6.67 -7.49
C LYS A 63 -5.68 5.84 -6.56
N TRP A 64 -4.37 5.80 -6.83
CA TRP A 64 -3.40 5.09 -6.03
C TRP A 64 -2.69 6.03 -5.07
N VAL A 65 -2.53 5.59 -3.83
CA VAL A 65 -1.84 6.34 -2.78
C VAL A 65 -0.84 5.43 -2.09
N LEU A 66 0.38 5.93 -1.93
CA LEU A 66 1.39 5.35 -1.06
C LEU A 66 1.18 5.89 0.36
N GLN A 67 1.12 4.98 1.32
CA GLN A 67 1.02 5.29 2.74
C GLN A 67 2.31 4.89 3.45
N LEU A 68 2.75 5.74 4.38
CA LEU A 68 3.78 5.44 5.38
C LEU A 68 3.23 5.79 6.76
N GLY A 69 3.13 4.79 7.64
CA GLY A 69 2.79 4.96 9.05
C GLY A 69 4.01 4.75 9.94
N TYR A 70 4.17 5.57 10.97
CA TYR A 70 5.23 5.46 11.96
C TYR A 70 4.83 6.15 13.27
N TYR A 71 5.46 5.76 14.38
CA TYR A 71 5.35 6.49 15.65
C TYR A 71 6.45 7.54 15.76
N ASP A 72 6.09 8.74 16.21
CA ASP A 72 7.06 9.79 16.50
C ASP A 72 7.66 9.67 17.91
N ASP A 73 8.45 10.67 18.32
CA ASP A 73 9.15 10.65 19.62
C ASP A 73 8.18 10.79 20.83
N GLU A 74 6.91 11.11 20.59
CA GLU A 74 5.86 11.24 21.62
C GLU A 74 4.93 10.00 21.63
N ASP A 75 5.30 8.92 20.94
CA ASP A 75 4.48 7.72 20.71
C ASP A 75 3.14 8.03 19.98
N GLU A 76 3.06 9.14 19.25
CA GLU A 76 1.90 9.45 18.41
C GLU A 76 2.04 8.77 17.04
N PHE A 77 0.98 8.11 16.59
CA PHE A 77 0.97 7.50 15.25
C PHE A 77 0.78 8.58 14.18
N ILE A 78 1.78 8.72 13.32
CA ILE A 78 1.80 9.64 12.19
C ILE A 78 1.60 8.85 10.91
N GLU A 79 0.57 9.25 10.15
CA GLU A 79 0.32 8.74 8.82
C GLU A 79 0.66 9.79 7.74
N LEU A 80 1.42 9.35 6.73
CA LEU A 80 1.75 10.15 5.56
C LEU A 80 1.16 9.50 4.31
N LEU A 81 0.40 10.30 3.55
CA LEU A 81 -0.22 9.88 2.30
C LEU A 81 0.40 10.63 1.12
N GLN A 82 0.81 9.89 0.09
CA GLN A 82 1.39 10.43 -1.13
C GLN A 82 0.67 9.84 -2.35
N PRO A 83 -0.11 10.64 -3.10
CA PRO A 83 -0.68 10.21 -4.37
C PRO A 83 0.41 9.76 -5.34
N LEU A 84 0.17 8.65 -6.04
CA LEU A 84 1.08 8.11 -7.04
C LEU A 84 0.79 8.68 -8.43
N THR A 85 1.85 8.93 -9.18
CA THR A 85 1.85 9.24 -10.61
C THR A 85 1.65 7.97 -11.43
N GLN A 86 1.28 8.13 -12.71
CA GLN A 86 1.14 6.98 -13.60
C GLN A 86 2.43 6.15 -13.72
N ALA A 87 3.59 6.80 -13.76
CA ALA A 87 4.88 6.11 -13.85
C ALA A 87 5.17 5.23 -12.62
N GLU A 88 4.66 5.62 -11.45
CA GLU A 88 4.77 4.81 -10.22
C GLU A 88 3.73 3.70 -10.19
N ILE A 89 2.51 3.97 -10.67
CA ILE A 89 1.45 2.96 -10.79
C ILE A 89 1.89 1.83 -11.75
N ASP A 90 2.62 2.16 -12.81
CA ASP A 90 3.14 1.19 -13.78
C ASP A 90 4.17 0.21 -13.14
N LEU A 91 4.69 0.51 -11.95
CA LEU A 91 5.55 -0.40 -11.18
C LEU A 91 4.75 -1.48 -10.43
N ILE A 92 3.43 -1.31 -10.30
CA ILE A 92 2.54 -2.22 -9.59
C ILE A 92 2.12 -3.33 -10.56
N PRO A 93 2.38 -4.63 -10.26
CA PRO A 93 1.98 -5.72 -11.13
C PRO A 93 0.47 -5.73 -11.41
N THR A 94 0.10 -6.11 -12.64
CA THR A 94 -1.31 -6.11 -13.07
C THR A 94 -2.18 -7.05 -12.22
N GLY A 95 -1.62 -8.17 -11.75
CA GLY A 95 -2.25 -9.10 -10.83
C GLY A 95 -2.61 -8.43 -9.51
N LEU A 96 -1.68 -7.67 -8.92
CA LEU A 96 -1.94 -6.88 -7.72
C LEU A 96 -3.01 -5.81 -7.97
N GLN A 97 -2.90 -5.03 -9.05
CA GLN A 97 -3.91 -4.02 -9.39
C GLN A 97 -5.31 -4.62 -9.51
N LYS A 98 -5.45 -5.76 -10.18
CA LYS A 98 -6.73 -6.46 -10.35
C LYS A 98 -7.32 -6.97 -9.04
N VAL A 99 -6.49 -7.49 -8.14
CA VAL A 99 -6.97 -7.98 -6.84
C VAL A 99 -7.37 -6.82 -5.94
N MET A 100 -6.58 -5.74 -5.90
CA MET A 100 -6.94 -4.52 -5.18
C MET A 100 -8.27 -3.95 -5.69
N LEU A 101 -8.46 -3.87 -7.00
CA LEU A 101 -9.73 -3.41 -7.59
C LEU A 101 -10.89 -4.35 -7.23
N LYS A 102 -10.66 -5.67 -7.22
CA LYS A 102 -11.68 -6.63 -6.80
C LYS A 102 -12.11 -6.38 -5.36
N VAL A 103 -11.15 -6.24 -4.43
CA VAL A 103 -11.42 -5.97 -3.01
C VAL A 103 -12.21 -4.68 -2.85
N LEU A 104 -11.82 -3.61 -3.56
CA LEU A 104 -12.54 -2.34 -3.53
C LEU A 104 -13.97 -2.47 -4.03
N VAL A 105 -14.20 -3.17 -5.15
CA VAL A 105 -15.53 -3.31 -5.76
C VAL A 105 -16.43 -4.28 -4.99
N SER A 106 -15.86 -5.30 -4.34
CA SER A 106 -16.64 -6.26 -3.54
C SER A 106 -16.87 -5.83 -2.11
N GLU A 107 -16.23 -4.74 -1.66
CA GLU A 107 -16.28 -4.27 -0.27
C GLU A 107 -15.87 -5.38 0.73
N GLU A 108 -14.98 -6.27 0.31
CA GLU A 108 -14.61 -7.48 1.06
C GLU A 108 -13.11 -7.76 0.89
N GLY A 109 -12.42 -7.97 2.02
CA GLY A 109 -11.02 -8.35 2.02
C GLY A 109 -10.76 -9.71 1.37
N LEU A 110 -9.56 -9.88 0.81
CA LEU A 110 -9.17 -11.11 0.15
C LEU A 110 -7.76 -11.55 0.56
N ARG A 111 -7.61 -12.84 0.86
CA ARG A 111 -6.31 -13.47 1.04
C ARG A 111 -5.91 -14.27 -0.19
N VAL A 112 -4.75 -13.97 -0.77
CA VAL A 112 -4.23 -14.66 -1.96
C VAL A 112 -2.75 -15.02 -1.82
N PRO A 113 -2.24 -16.04 -2.54
CA PRO A 113 -0.80 -16.28 -2.61
C PRO A 113 -0.06 -15.11 -3.26
N GLY A 114 1.07 -14.67 -2.71
CA GLY A 114 1.85 -13.55 -3.28
C GLY A 114 2.29 -13.80 -4.72
N SER A 115 2.60 -15.05 -5.07
CA SER A 115 2.95 -15.46 -6.44
C SER A 115 1.83 -15.25 -7.46
N PHE A 116 0.56 -15.17 -7.02
CA PHE A 116 -0.57 -14.84 -7.88
C PHE A 116 -0.58 -13.35 -8.27
N LEU A 117 -0.03 -12.49 -7.40
CA LEU A 117 -0.01 -11.04 -7.55
C LEU A 117 1.06 -10.56 -8.54
N ALA A 118 2.09 -11.36 -8.79
CA ALA A 118 3.23 -11.01 -9.66
C ALA A 118 2.90 -10.94 -11.17
N LYS A 119 1.69 -11.34 -11.57
CA LYS A 119 1.27 -11.48 -12.98
C LYS A 119 0.87 -10.18 -13.65
#